data_AF-A0A930FD53-F1
#
_entry.id   AF-A0A930FD53-F1
#
_cell.length_a   1.000
_cell.length_b   1.000
_cell.length_c   1.000
_cell.angle_alpha   90.00
_cell.angle_beta   90.00
_cell.angle_gamma   90.00
#
_symmetry.space_group_name_H-M   'P 1'
#
loop_
_entity.id
_entity.type
_entity.pdbx_description
1 polymer ?
#
loop_
_entity_poly.entity_id
_entity_poly.type
_entity_poly.pdbx_seq_one_letter_code
_entity_poly.pdbx_strand_id
1 'polypeptide(L)' 'MTKVETARNLALKVLEDVFVNQAYSNIALNKHLKGSQLSATDKGLVTELVYGTVARKLTL' A
#
# COMPACT_ATOMS: atom_id res chain seq x y z
N MET A 1 9.43 -12.28 16.47
CA MET A 1 9.92 -10.95 16.09
C MET A 1 8.73 -10.09 15.69
N THR A 2 8.45 -9.00 16.40
CA THR A 2 7.38 -8.06 16.03
C THR A 2 7.79 -7.37 14.73
N LYS A 3 7.03 -7.61 13.65
CA LYS A 3 7.31 -7.02 12.33
C LYS A 3 7.10 -5.51 12.43
N VAL A 4 8.17 -4.73 12.37
CA VAL A 4 8.08 -3.27 12.28
C VAL A 4 7.29 -2.93 11.01
N GLU A 5 6.23 -2.15 11.16
CA GLU A 5 5.42 -1.71 10.03
C GLU A 5 6.17 -0.60 9.28
N THR A 6 6.81 -0.97 8.17
CA THR A 6 7.48 -0.04 7.28
C THR A 6 6.56 0.36 6.13
N ALA A 7 6.82 1.51 5.49
CA ALA A 7 6.10 1.95 4.29
C ALA A 7 6.03 0.85 3.21
N ARG A 8 7.16 0.20 2.91
CA ARG A 8 7.21 -0.86 1.89
C ARG A 8 6.37 -2.08 2.28
N ASN A 9 6.40 -2.48 3.55
CA ASN A 9 5.58 -3.60 4.04
C ASN A 9 4.09 -3.27 3.97
N LEU A 10 3.68 -2.05 4.32
CA LEU A 10 2.29 -1.63 4.22
C LEU A 10 1.83 -1.54 2.76
N ALA A 11 2.66 -1.00 1.86
CA ALA A 11 2.39 -0.98 0.43
C ALA A 11 2.20 -2.40 -0.15
N LEU A 12 3.03 -3.36 0.27
CA LEU A 12 2.87 -4.76 -0.13
C LEU A 12 1.51 -5.33 0.29
N LYS A 13 1.10 -5.13 1.55
CA LYS A 13 -0.23 -5.58 2.02
C LYS A 13 -1.37 -4.96 1.22
N VAL A 14 -1.27 -3.67 0.87
CA VAL A 14 -2.28 -3.01 0.03
C VAL A 14 -2.30 -3.62 -1.37
N LEU A 15 -1.14 -3.89 -1.97
CA LEU A 15 -1.05 -4.52 -3.30
C LEU A 15 -1.58 -5.96 -3.28
N GLU A 16 -1.36 -6.72 -2.21
CA GLU A 16 -1.98 -8.04 -2.01
C GLU A 16 -3.50 -7.93 -2.00
N ASP A 17 -4.07 -6.98 -1.25
CA ASP A 17 -5.52 -6.75 -1.25
C ASP A 17 -6.06 -6.38 -2.65
N VAL A 18 -5.32 -5.59 -3.41
CA VAL A 18 -5.74 -5.16 -4.76
C VAL A 18 -5.63 -6.29 -5.78
N PHE A 19 -4.51 -6.99 -5.83
CA PHE A 19 -4.23 -7.96 -6.89
C PHE A 19 -4.73 -9.36 -6.58
N VAL A 20 -4.74 -9.76 -5.31
CA VAL A 20 -5.19 -11.09 -4.88
C VAL A 20 -6.64 -11.03 -4.44
N ASN A 21 -6.97 -10.09 -3.55
CA ASN A 21 -8.32 -9.99 -2.99
C ASN A 21 -9.29 -9.12 -3.83
N GLN A 22 -8.84 -8.65 -5.00
CA GLN A 22 -9.60 -7.80 -5.94
C GLN A 22 -10.25 -6.57 -5.30
N ALA A 23 -9.65 -6.03 -4.24
CA ALA A 23 -10.12 -4.81 -3.61
C ALA A 23 -9.82 -3.58 -4.50
N TYR A 24 -10.70 -2.59 -4.46
CA TYR A 24 -10.42 -1.29 -5.07
C TYR A 24 -9.22 -0.63 -4.40
N SER A 25 -8.26 -0.17 -5.21
CA SER A 25 -6.97 0.35 -4.74
C SER A 25 -7.10 1.52 -3.78
N ASN A 26 -8.00 2.47 -4.06
CA ASN A 26 -8.28 3.61 -3.18
C ASN A 26 -8.93 3.19 -1.84
N ILE A 27 -9.77 2.16 -1.83
CA ILE A 27 -10.43 1.66 -0.61
C ILE A 27 -9.41 0.90 0.25
N ALA A 28 -8.66 -0.02 -0.35
CA ALA A 28 -7.62 -0.79 0.33
C ALA A 28 -6.53 0.12 0.90
N LEU A 29 -6.01 1.06 0.10
CA LEU A 29 -5.00 2.02 0.54
C LEU A 29 -5.47 2.85 1.74
N ASN A 30 -6.68 3.43 1.67
CA ASN A 30 -7.23 4.21 2.77
C ASN A 30 -7.42 3.40 4.05
N LYS A 31 -7.86 2.14 3.93
CA LYS A 31 -8.02 1.22 5.08
C LYS A 31 -6.69 1.03 5.81
N HIS A 32 -5.62 0.71 5.10
CA HIS A 32 -4.30 0.46 5.69
C HIS A 32 -3.65 1.75 6.21
N LEU A 33 -3.74 2.87 5.48
CA LEU A 33 -3.16 4.15 5.91
C LEU A 33 -3.78 4.70 7.20
N LYS A 34 -5.11 4.59 7.37
CA LYS A 34 -5.82 5.05 8.57
C LYS A 34 -5.41 4.29 9.83
N GLY A 35 -5.11 2.99 9.72
CA GLY A 35 -4.65 2.16 10.83
C GLY A 35 -3.14 2.27 11.13
N SER A 36 -2.37 2.89 10.24
CA SER A 36 -0.91 2.94 10.36
C SER A 36 -0.41 4.11 11.21
N GLN A 37 0.61 3.83 12.02
CA GLN A 37 1.37 4.85 12.77
C GLN A 37 2.54 5.43 11.95
N LEU A 38 2.48 5.32 10.63
CA LEU A 38 3.50 5.83 9.72
C LEU A 38 3.53 7.36 9.71
N SER A 39 4.73 7.91 9.53
CA SER A 39 4.93 9.35 9.32
C SER A 39 4.22 9.81 8.05
N ALA A 40 3.97 11.12 7.92
CA ALA A 40 3.39 11.67 6.69
C ALA A 40 4.24 11.33 5.44
N THR A 41 5.56 11.40 5.57
CA THR A 41 6.51 11.03 4.51
C THR A 41 6.36 9.56 4.10
N ASP A 42 6.28 8.66 5.08
CA ASP A 42 6.10 7.23 4.82
C ASP A 42 4.74 6.94 4.18
N LYS A 43 3.67 7.63 4.60
CA LYS A 43 2.35 7.52 3.98
C LYS A 43 2.36 7.99 2.52
N GLY A 44 3.12 9.04 2.23
CA GLY A 44 3.39 9.49 0.85
C GLY A 44 4.08 8.39 0.03
N LEU A 45 5.15 7.79 0.58
CA LEU A 45 5.85 6.69 -0.09
C LEU A 45 4.95 5.48 -0.35
N VAL A 46 4.09 5.09 0.60
CA VAL A 46 3.10 4.01 0.39
C VAL A 46 2.21 4.34 -0.80
N THR A 47 1.69 5.56 -0.85
CA THR A 47 0.73 6.00 -1.86
C THR A 47 1.34 5.91 -3.27
N GLU A 48 2.57 6.41 -3.43
CA GLU A 48 3.29 6.34 -4.71
C GLU A 48 3.64 4.91 -5.12
N LEU A 49 4.06 4.06 -4.17
CA LEU A 49 4.34 2.65 -4.46
C LEU A 49 3.07 1.92 -4.91
N VAL A 50 1.94 2.12 -4.23
CA VAL A 50 0.68 1.47 -4.56
C VAL A 50 0.16 1.96 -5.90
N TYR A 51 -0.05 3.27 -6.06
CA TYR A 51 -0.61 3.79 -7.30
C TYR A 51 0.34 3.66 -8.49
N GLY A 52 1.65 3.83 -8.29
CA GLY A 52 2.65 3.62 -9.33
C GLY A 52 2.65 2.18 -9.84
N THR A 53 2.56 1.20 -8.94
CA THR A 53 2.51 -0.23 -9.33
C THR A 53 1.19 -0.57 -10.02
N VAL A 54 0.06 -0.12 -9.49
CA VAL A 54 -1.26 -0.39 -10.09
C VAL A 54 -1.37 0.27 -11.47
N ALA A 55 -0.92 1.51 -11.63
CA ALA A 55 -0.95 2.23 -12.91
C ALA A 55 -0.07 1.57 -13.97
N ARG A 56 1.05 0.95 -13.57
CA ARG A 56 2.02 0.30 -14.46
C ARG A 56 1.84 -1.22 -14.60
N LYS A 57 0.73 -1.77 -14.11
CA LYS A 57 0.45 -3.23 -14.09
C LYS A 57 0.65 -3.94 -15.45
N LEU A 58 0.41 -3.25 -16.56
CA LEU A 58 0.56 -3.83 -17.91
C LEU A 58 1.98 -3.71 -18.49
N THR A 59 2.84 -2.93 -17.83
CA THR A 59 4.15 -2.51 -18.34
C THR A 59 5.32 -2.92 -17.45
N LEU A 60 5.04 -3.48 -16.27
CA LEU A 60 5.99 -4.00 -15.28
C LEU A 60 5.48 -5.36 -14.79
#